data_AF-G2E9I0-F1
#
_entry.id   AF-G2E9I0-F1
#
_cell.length_a   1.000
_cell.length_b   1.000
_cell.length_c   1.000
_cell.angle_alpha   90.00
_cell.angle_beta   90.00
_cell.angle_gamma   90.00
#
_symmetry.space_group_name_H-M   'P 1'
#
loop_
_entity.id
_entity.type
_entity.pdbx_description
1 polymer ?
#
loop_
_entity_poly.entity_id
_entity_poly.type
_entity_poly.pdbx_seq_one_letter_code
_entity_poly.pdbx_strand_id
1 'polypeptide(L)'
;MKNLSLLSCLLVVLLFGCNELNPKGEKQVREFVKQWNVDHTQLKYPYLQDDYMDVVTYYGKKRTRIQVQQDKKSLFQQFPDYTQAILNNELVITKEASNYLVTFIKHVKYDGIEAEYPSFLSVINRNGDFRILREGIDENFKDRDAPIFPSFSANSVILANTRKLYGDFNGDGLSDFATVISPEISTKTNPESQNSDVVECEDGCNSVISFSNQDLEPITIKGAYQSKLENLKDLNGDGADEIGFWDIKPTSKSLYVFNATNSMLLTEPIIINTTVHKNLKLIDVFKKTGPNKITVTRSAQVDGKWVLKSEVIVLD
;
A
#
# COMPACT_ATOMS: atom_id res chain seq x y z
N MET A 1 -21.43 -11.69 68.78
CA MET A 1 -20.14 -11.05 68.42
C MET A 1 -19.23 -12.00 67.61
N LYS A 2 -19.67 -12.51 66.45
CA LYS A 2 -18.81 -13.34 65.57
C LYS A 2 -18.86 -12.93 64.08
N ASN A 3 -19.80 -12.08 63.67
CA ASN A 3 -19.94 -11.65 62.27
C ASN A 3 -19.34 -10.28 61.95
N LEU A 4 -18.89 -9.51 62.95
CA LEU A 4 -18.22 -8.22 62.70
C LEU A 4 -16.76 -8.37 62.26
N SER A 5 -16.09 -9.47 62.62
CA SER A 5 -14.68 -9.71 62.24
C SER A 5 -14.53 -10.04 60.75
N LEU A 6 -15.50 -10.77 60.17
CA LEU A 6 -15.49 -11.15 58.75
C LEU A 6 -15.80 -9.96 57.82
N LEU A 7 -16.65 -9.03 58.23
CA LEU A 7 -16.91 -7.81 57.46
C LEU A 7 -15.68 -6.88 57.42
N SER A 8 -14.86 -6.89 58.48
CA SER A 8 -13.65 -6.07 58.55
C SER A 8 -12.53 -6.58 57.66
N CYS A 9 -12.43 -7.89 57.42
CA CYS A 9 -11.43 -8.44 56.49
C CYS A 9 -11.82 -8.23 55.02
N LEU A 10 -13.12 -8.23 54.69
CA LEU A 10 -13.58 -7.99 53.31
C LEU A 10 -13.40 -6.53 52.89
N LEU A 11 -13.51 -5.58 53.84
CA LEU A 11 -13.33 -4.15 53.57
C LEU A 11 -11.85 -3.78 53.32
N VAL A 12 -10.91 -4.47 53.97
CA VAL A 12 -9.47 -4.23 53.76
C VAL A 12 -9.02 -4.73 52.37
N VAL A 13 -9.58 -5.84 51.87
CA VAL A 13 -9.23 -6.33 50.52
C VAL A 13 -9.83 -5.43 49.41
N LEU A 14 -10.98 -4.79 49.66
CA LEU A 14 -11.57 -3.84 48.71
C LEU A 14 -10.89 -2.46 48.69
N LEU A 15 -10.24 -2.05 49.79
CA LEU A 15 -9.53 -0.77 49.89
C LEU A 15 -8.07 -0.82 49.40
N PHE A 16 -7.50 -2.02 49.23
CA PHE A 16 -6.16 -2.22 48.63
C PHE A 16 -6.22 -2.90 47.25
N GLY A 17 -7.42 -3.12 46.70
CA GLY A 17 -7.63 -3.80 45.41
C GLY A 17 -7.48 -2.91 44.18
N CYS A 18 -7.32 -1.60 44.34
CA CYS A 18 -6.91 -0.72 43.25
C CYS A 18 -5.40 -0.51 43.34
N ASN A 19 -4.62 -1.35 42.67
CA ASN A 19 -3.36 -0.86 42.11
C ASN A 19 -3.74 0.27 41.15
N GLU A 20 -3.81 1.51 41.65
CA GLU A 20 -3.69 2.68 40.81
C GLU A 20 -2.39 2.51 40.04
N LEU A 21 -2.51 2.08 38.78
CA LEU A 21 -1.45 2.16 37.80
C LEU A 21 -1.02 3.61 37.80
N ASN A 22 0.07 3.89 38.50
CA ASN A 22 0.69 5.20 38.61
C ASN A 22 0.69 5.81 37.20
N PRO A 23 -0.08 6.88 36.94
CA PRO A 23 -0.34 7.30 35.57
C PRO A 23 1.00 7.62 34.93
N LYS A 24 1.42 6.79 33.96
CA LYS A 24 2.68 6.97 33.25
C LYS A 24 2.71 8.42 32.74
N GLY A 25 3.70 9.19 33.19
CA GLY A 25 3.86 10.62 32.96
C GLY A 25 4.89 10.92 31.88
N GLU A 26 5.34 12.19 31.81
CA GLU A 26 6.28 12.67 30.78
C GLU A 26 7.59 11.88 30.72
N LYS A 27 8.10 11.41 31.89
CA LYS A 27 9.31 10.59 31.94
C LYS A 27 9.13 9.28 31.17
N GLN A 28 8.03 8.58 31.40
CA GLN A 28 7.76 7.32 30.72
C GLN A 28 7.40 7.53 29.24
N VAL A 29 6.78 8.67 28.87
CA VAL A 29 6.61 9.07 27.46
C VAL A 29 7.97 9.27 26.79
N ARG A 30 8.90 9.94 27.47
CA ARG A 30 10.27 10.17 26.98
C ARG A 30 11.01 8.85 26.75
N GLU A 31 10.91 7.91 27.69
CA GLU A 31 11.49 6.57 27.57
C GLU A 31 10.88 5.80 26.39
N PHE A 32 9.55 5.83 26.26
CA PHE A 32 8.83 5.22 25.14
C PHE A 32 9.31 5.76 23.78
N VAL A 33 9.36 7.08 23.60
CA VAL A 33 9.78 7.70 22.32
C VAL A 33 11.24 7.42 22.00
N LYS A 34 12.13 7.39 23.01
CA LYS A 34 13.53 6.99 22.80
C LYS A 34 13.66 5.54 22.37
N GLN A 35 12.90 4.64 22.99
CA GLN A 35 12.89 3.22 22.64
C GLN A 35 12.37 3.01 21.21
N TRP A 36 11.24 3.64 20.88
CA TRP A 36 10.68 3.66 19.52
C TRP A 36 11.70 4.15 18.49
N ASN A 37 12.48 5.19 18.79
CA ASN A 37 13.54 5.67 17.90
C ASN A 37 14.67 4.62 17.73
N VAL A 38 15.11 3.99 18.82
CA VAL A 38 16.16 2.95 18.80
C VAL A 38 15.72 1.70 18.03
N ASP A 39 14.43 1.37 18.05
CA ASP A 39 13.91 0.17 17.40
C ASP A 39 13.70 0.34 15.88
N HIS A 40 13.97 1.53 15.32
CA HIS A 40 14.01 1.76 13.88
C HIS A 40 15.30 1.22 13.23
N THR A 41 15.37 -0.10 13.16
CA THR A 41 16.44 -0.85 12.50
C THR A 41 15.85 -1.97 11.65
N GLN A 42 16.60 -2.46 10.66
CA GLN A 42 16.18 -3.60 9.83
C GLN A 42 15.79 -4.85 10.63
N LEU A 43 16.39 -5.05 11.81
CA LEU A 43 16.11 -6.22 12.65
C LEU A 43 14.84 -6.03 13.50
N LYS A 44 14.59 -4.80 13.96
CA LYS A 44 13.56 -4.54 14.97
C LYS A 44 12.30 -3.87 14.43
N TYR A 45 12.32 -3.38 13.19
CA TYR A 45 11.15 -2.76 12.59
C TYR A 45 9.87 -3.63 12.61
N PRO A 46 9.91 -4.99 12.59
CA PRO A 46 8.69 -5.80 12.69
C PRO A 46 7.96 -5.69 14.02
N TYR A 47 8.63 -5.21 15.08
CA TYR A 47 8.06 -5.03 16.41
C TYR A 47 7.44 -3.64 16.61
N LEU A 48 7.78 -2.66 15.74
CA LEU A 48 7.28 -1.30 15.85
C LEU A 48 5.76 -1.22 15.75
N GLN A 49 5.07 -2.13 15.05
CA GLN A 49 3.60 -2.15 14.98
C GLN A 49 2.91 -2.16 16.34
N ASP A 50 3.55 -2.71 17.38
CA ASP A 50 2.99 -2.80 18.73
C ASP A 50 3.00 -1.46 19.45
N ASP A 51 3.83 -0.51 18.99
CA ASP A 51 3.87 0.86 19.48
C ASP A 51 2.72 1.71 18.94
N TYR A 52 1.97 1.25 17.94
CA TYR A 52 0.91 2.03 17.29
C TYR A 52 -0.50 1.62 17.74
N MET A 53 -1.42 2.60 17.72
CA MET A 53 -2.86 2.33 17.81
C MET A 53 -3.35 1.55 16.58
N ASP A 54 -4.52 0.88 16.68
CA ASP A 54 -5.13 0.17 15.55
C ASP A 54 -5.29 1.04 14.30
N VAL A 55 -5.66 2.30 14.53
CA VAL A 55 -5.75 3.35 13.51
C VAL A 55 -4.95 4.56 13.99
N VAL A 56 -4.09 5.07 13.12
CA VAL A 56 -3.12 6.14 13.38
C VAL A 56 -3.30 7.24 12.33
N THR A 57 -3.20 8.50 12.73
CA THR A 57 -2.96 9.59 11.75
C THR A 57 -1.46 9.63 11.44
N TYR A 58 -1.09 9.00 10.34
CA TYR A 58 0.29 8.80 9.90
C TYR A 58 0.58 9.72 8.70
N TYR A 59 1.43 10.72 8.91
CA TYR A 59 1.80 11.76 7.94
C TYR A 59 0.57 12.42 7.28
N GLY A 60 -0.40 12.82 8.11
CA GLY A 60 -1.61 13.50 7.68
C GLY A 60 -2.73 12.59 7.16
N LYS A 61 -2.50 11.29 6.99
CA LYS A 61 -3.52 10.33 6.51
C LYS A 61 -3.85 9.28 7.57
N LYS A 62 -5.11 8.85 7.65
CA LYS A 62 -5.50 7.72 8.51
C LYS A 62 -4.97 6.41 7.93
N ARG A 63 -4.27 5.62 8.74
CA ARG A 63 -3.70 4.31 8.38
C ARG A 63 -3.95 3.30 9.48
N THR A 64 -4.04 2.02 9.14
CA THR A 64 -4.04 0.94 10.13
C THR A 64 -2.62 0.65 10.62
N ARG A 65 -2.46 0.07 11.81
CA ARG A 65 -1.12 -0.37 12.31
C ARG A 65 -0.38 -1.27 11.32
N ILE A 66 -1.11 -2.12 10.58
CA ILE A 66 -0.56 -3.01 9.55
C ILE A 66 -0.02 -2.21 8.36
N GLN A 67 -0.73 -1.16 7.94
CA GLN A 67 -0.26 -0.27 6.86
C GLN A 67 0.98 0.53 7.29
N VAL A 68 1.05 0.96 8.55
CA VAL A 68 2.26 1.61 9.09
C VAL A 68 3.43 0.62 9.08
N GLN A 69 3.22 -0.62 9.53
CA GLN A 69 4.25 -1.67 9.52
C GLN A 69 4.76 -1.99 8.11
N GLN A 70 3.86 -2.02 7.12
CA GLN A 70 4.21 -2.20 5.71
C GLN A 70 5.03 -1.03 5.17
N ASP A 71 4.68 0.19 5.52
CA ASP A 71 5.44 1.38 5.13
C ASP A 71 6.85 1.38 5.73
N LYS A 72 7.00 1.06 7.02
CA LYS A 72 8.32 0.88 7.65
C LYS A 72 9.12 -0.23 6.99
N LYS A 73 8.48 -1.35 6.63
CA LYS A 73 9.14 -2.43 5.87
C LYS A 73 9.68 -1.90 4.54
N SER A 74 8.86 -1.19 3.77
CA SER A 74 9.26 -0.62 2.49
C SER A 74 10.42 0.36 2.64
N LEU A 75 10.42 1.22 3.67
CA LEU A 75 11.52 2.13 3.98
C LEU A 75 12.85 1.37 4.11
N PHE A 76 12.90 0.32 4.94
CA PHE A 76 14.13 -0.46 5.16
C PHE A 76 14.52 -1.34 3.96
N GLN A 77 13.59 -1.67 3.08
CA GLN A 77 13.87 -2.37 1.82
C GLN A 77 14.41 -1.43 0.74
N GLN A 78 13.87 -0.21 0.67
CA GLN A 78 14.27 0.81 -0.30
C GLN A 78 15.61 1.44 0.09
N PHE A 79 15.83 1.66 1.38
CA PHE A 79 17.03 2.26 1.93
C PHE A 79 17.63 1.34 3.00
N PRO A 80 18.40 0.30 2.59
CA PRO A 80 18.98 -0.65 3.53
C PRO A 80 19.93 -0.03 4.55
N ASP A 81 20.53 1.11 4.23
CA ASP A 81 21.43 1.90 5.07
C ASP A 81 20.69 2.95 5.92
N TYR A 82 19.35 2.98 5.89
CA TYR A 82 18.56 3.95 6.64
C TYR A 82 18.85 3.88 8.13
N THR A 83 19.19 5.04 8.72
CA THR A 83 19.32 5.24 10.16
C THR A 83 18.55 6.48 10.60
N GLN A 84 18.14 6.50 11.87
CA GLN A 84 17.58 7.71 12.48
C GLN A 84 18.03 7.93 13.92
N ALA A 85 18.02 9.19 14.33
CA ALA A 85 18.25 9.62 15.68
C ALA A 85 17.37 10.83 16.02
N ILE A 86 17.12 11.03 17.31
CA ILE A 86 16.60 12.30 17.84
C ILE A 86 17.81 13.22 18.04
N LEU A 87 17.85 14.35 17.34
CA LEU A 87 18.95 15.30 17.42
C LEU A 87 19.17 15.73 18.88
N ASN A 88 20.41 15.64 19.35
CA ASN A 88 20.82 15.97 20.73
C ASN A 88 20.04 15.26 21.85
N ASN A 89 19.29 14.20 21.54
CA ASN A 89 18.33 13.56 22.46
C ASN A 89 17.27 14.51 23.05
N GLU A 90 17.00 15.62 22.35
CA GLU A 90 16.06 16.65 22.79
C GLU A 90 14.63 16.33 22.35
N LEU A 91 13.70 16.37 23.31
CA LEU A 91 12.27 16.16 23.09
C LEU A 91 11.51 17.18 23.92
N VAL A 92 10.56 17.87 23.28
CA VAL A 92 9.57 18.72 23.95
C VAL A 92 8.29 17.91 24.10
N ILE A 93 7.78 17.81 25.33
CA ILE A 93 6.58 17.02 25.66
C ILE A 93 5.52 17.98 26.19
N THR A 94 4.37 18.01 25.54
CA THR A 94 3.21 18.83 25.90
C THR A 94 2.04 17.92 26.20
N LYS A 95 1.43 18.04 27.37
CA LYS A 95 0.22 17.28 27.73
C LYS A 95 -1.00 17.88 27.03
N GLU A 96 -1.73 17.08 26.26
CA GLU A 96 -2.94 17.47 25.52
C GLU A 96 -4.12 16.59 25.94
N ALA A 97 -4.96 17.07 26.87
CA ALA A 97 -6.09 16.33 27.43
C ALA A 97 -5.70 14.91 27.91
N SER A 98 -6.05 13.85 27.16
CA SER A 98 -5.73 12.45 27.46
C SER A 98 -4.48 11.91 26.77
N ASN A 99 -3.75 12.75 26.03
CA ASN A 99 -2.59 12.39 25.22
C ASN A 99 -1.38 13.27 25.57
N TYR A 100 -0.23 12.93 25.00
CA TYR A 100 0.98 13.74 25.01
C TYR A 100 1.39 14.03 23.57
N LEU A 101 1.61 15.29 23.23
CA LEU A 101 2.30 15.68 22.00
C LEU A 101 3.80 15.72 22.31
N VAL A 102 4.60 15.03 21.51
CA VAL A 102 6.06 15.00 21.61
C VAL A 102 6.61 15.55 20.31
N THR A 103 7.33 16.67 20.37
CA THR A 103 7.99 17.27 19.20
C THR A 103 9.51 17.19 19.34
N PHE A 104 10.19 17.00 18.21
CA PHE A 104 11.64 16.78 18.16
C PHE A 104 12.21 16.97 16.75
N ILE A 105 13.53 17.12 16.64
CA ILE A 105 14.20 17.08 15.34
C ILE A 105 14.66 15.65 15.09
N LYS A 106 14.11 15.04 14.03
CA LYS A 106 14.50 13.72 13.54
C LYS A 106 15.66 13.87 12.57
N HIS A 107 16.82 13.38 12.95
CA HIS A 107 18.00 13.32 12.11
C HIS A 107 18.07 11.94 11.43
N VAL A 108 18.24 11.90 10.12
CA VAL A 108 18.25 10.64 9.34
C VAL A 108 19.45 10.59 8.40
N LYS A 109 19.89 9.36 8.10
CA LYS A 109 20.85 9.08 7.02
C LYS A 109 20.35 7.95 6.14
N TYR A 110 20.46 8.09 4.81
CA TYR A 110 20.09 7.08 3.82
C TYR A 110 20.66 7.44 2.45
N ASP A 111 21.12 6.48 1.67
CA ASP A 111 21.63 6.69 0.29
C ASP A 111 22.64 7.86 0.16
N GLY A 112 23.53 8.00 1.15
CA GLY A 112 24.49 9.11 1.23
C GLY A 112 23.90 10.48 1.58
N ILE A 113 22.59 10.59 1.77
CA ILE A 113 21.88 11.79 2.23
C ILE A 113 21.88 11.82 3.76
N GLU A 114 22.11 13.01 4.32
CA GLU A 114 21.95 13.33 5.74
C GLU A 114 21.00 14.51 5.87
N ALA A 115 19.93 14.38 6.64
CA ALA A 115 18.85 15.36 6.69
C ALA A 115 18.18 15.42 8.08
N GLU A 116 17.57 16.58 8.36
CA GLU A 116 16.89 16.87 9.63
C GLU A 116 15.45 17.30 9.38
N TYR A 117 14.53 16.73 10.16
CA TYR A 117 13.09 16.97 9.98
C TYR A 117 12.42 17.28 11.32
N PRO A 118 11.79 18.46 11.47
CA PRO A 118 10.95 18.74 12.63
C PRO A 118 9.76 17.77 12.63
N SER A 119 9.75 16.86 13.58
CA SER A 119 8.86 15.70 13.65
C SER A 119 8.05 15.72 14.95
N PHE A 120 6.93 15.01 14.94
CA PHE A 120 6.11 14.86 16.12
C PHE A 120 5.49 13.46 16.24
N LEU A 121 5.23 13.07 17.49
CA LEU A 121 4.39 11.95 17.87
C LEU A 121 3.29 12.43 18.82
N SER A 122 2.07 11.96 18.63
CA SER A 122 1.03 12.07 19.64
C SER A 122 0.84 10.69 20.28
N VAL A 123 1.08 10.62 21.59
CA VAL A 123 1.13 9.37 22.36
C VAL A 123 -0.03 9.33 23.34
N ILE A 124 -0.73 8.19 23.41
CA ILE A 124 -1.83 7.94 24.33
C ILE A 124 -1.47 6.76 25.24
N ASN A 125 -1.89 6.81 26.51
CA ASN A 125 -1.84 5.65 27.40
C ASN A 125 -3.17 4.87 27.31
N ARG A 126 -3.11 3.60 26.91
CA ARG A 126 -4.24 2.68 26.86
C ARG A 126 -3.91 1.45 27.69
N ASN A 127 -4.71 1.21 28.74
CA ASN A 127 -4.58 0.03 29.61
C ASN A 127 -3.18 -0.15 30.21
N GLY A 128 -2.48 0.94 30.49
CA GLY A 128 -1.14 0.92 31.05
C GLY A 128 -0.02 0.96 30.01
N ASP A 129 -0.32 0.87 28.71
CA ASP A 129 0.68 0.91 27.64
C ASP A 129 0.60 2.18 26.80
N PHE A 130 1.76 2.70 26.42
CA PHE A 130 1.82 3.81 25.47
C PHE A 130 1.66 3.32 24.04
N ARG A 131 0.87 4.07 23.27
CA ARG A 131 0.65 3.85 21.84
C ARG A 131 0.67 5.17 21.09
N ILE A 132 1.12 5.14 19.85
CA ILE A 132 1.17 6.27 18.94
C ILE A 132 -0.19 6.42 18.26
N LEU A 133 -0.80 7.59 18.45
CA LEU A 133 -2.04 8.03 17.80
C LEU A 133 -1.76 8.85 16.53
N ARG A 134 -0.67 9.63 16.53
CA ARG A 134 -0.24 10.44 15.39
C ARG A 134 1.27 10.39 15.23
N GLU A 135 1.76 10.31 13.99
CA GLU A 135 3.16 10.49 13.62
C GLU A 135 3.21 11.39 12.39
N GLY A 136 4.14 12.33 12.36
CA GLY A 136 4.33 13.19 11.19
C GLY A 136 5.50 14.16 11.34
N ILE A 137 5.55 15.08 10.38
CA ILE A 137 6.45 16.24 10.36
C ILE A 137 5.66 17.52 10.47
N ASP A 138 6.31 18.59 10.90
CA ASP A 138 5.71 19.94 10.92
C ASP A 138 5.10 20.27 9.55
N GLU A 139 3.85 20.69 9.56
CA GLU A 139 3.07 20.98 8.35
C GLU A 139 3.67 22.13 7.54
N ASN A 140 4.42 23.03 8.19
CA ASN A 140 5.07 24.18 7.56
C ASN A 140 6.49 23.88 7.06
N PHE A 141 6.99 22.67 7.28
CA PHE A 141 8.31 22.28 6.78
C PHE A 141 8.30 22.18 5.26
N LYS A 142 9.38 22.60 4.58
CA LYS A 142 9.41 22.72 3.12
C LYS A 142 9.63 21.37 2.42
N ASP A 143 10.39 20.45 3.01
CA ASP A 143 10.76 19.19 2.37
C ASP A 143 9.88 18.02 2.83
N ARG A 144 8.57 18.12 2.58
CA ARG A 144 7.58 17.10 2.96
C ARG A 144 7.54 15.90 2.02
N ASP A 145 8.23 16.00 0.88
CA ASP A 145 8.24 15.01 -0.20
C ASP A 145 9.53 14.18 -0.23
N ALA A 146 10.30 14.14 0.86
CA ALA A 146 11.46 13.27 0.93
C ALA A 146 11.05 11.79 0.72
N PRO A 147 11.85 10.98 0.00
CA PRO A 147 11.46 9.63 -0.42
C PRO A 147 11.29 8.65 0.74
N ILE A 148 11.81 9.00 1.92
CA ILE A 148 11.63 8.26 3.18
C ILE A 148 10.27 8.46 3.83
N PHE A 149 9.46 9.42 3.35
CA PHE A 149 8.16 9.73 3.94
C PHE A 149 7.00 9.05 3.22
N PRO A 150 5.96 8.66 3.98
CA PRO A 150 4.75 8.12 3.38
C PRO A 150 3.97 9.15 2.56
N SER A 151 4.23 10.45 2.73
CA SER A 151 3.69 11.51 1.88
C SER A 151 4.30 11.44 0.48
N PHE A 152 5.60 11.18 0.36
CA PHE A 152 6.19 10.79 -0.91
C PHE A 152 5.53 9.51 -1.40
N SER A 153 5.30 8.52 -0.53
CA SER A 153 4.56 7.30 -0.92
C SER A 153 3.05 7.50 -1.21
N ALA A 154 2.52 8.67 -0.86
CA ALA A 154 1.14 9.07 -1.07
C ALA A 154 0.95 9.94 -2.32
N ASN A 155 1.98 10.69 -2.72
CA ASN A 155 2.19 11.12 -4.10
C ASN A 155 2.58 9.90 -4.96
N SER A 156 3.21 8.90 -4.34
CA SER A 156 3.37 7.55 -4.85
C SER A 156 2.11 6.69 -4.66
N VAL A 157 0.92 7.24 -4.36
CA VAL A 157 -0.33 6.50 -4.68
C VAL A 157 -0.49 6.40 -6.19
N ILE A 158 0.19 7.27 -6.95
CA ILE A 158 0.51 7.07 -8.37
C ILE A 158 1.43 5.83 -8.56
N LEU A 159 2.36 5.57 -7.63
CA LEU A 159 3.28 4.42 -7.61
C LEU A 159 2.70 3.16 -6.92
N ALA A 160 1.60 3.26 -6.16
CA ALA A 160 0.91 2.13 -5.54
C ALA A 160 0.12 1.32 -6.58
N ASN A 161 -0.04 1.85 -7.79
CA ASN A 161 -0.41 1.09 -8.98
C ASN A 161 0.79 0.45 -9.69
N THR A 162 2.03 0.87 -9.40
CA THR A 162 3.24 0.25 -9.95
C THR A 162 3.77 -0.88 -9.05
N ARG A 163 3.03 -1.99 -8.95
CA ARG A 163 3.74 -3.24 -8.63
C ARG A 163 4.74 -3.47 -9.77
N LYS A 164 6.03 -3.42 -9.47
CA LYS A 164 7.07 -3.87 -10.40
C LYS A 164 6.78 -5.32 -10.75
N LEU A 165 6.40 -5.56 -11.99
CA LEU A 165 6.23 -6.89 -12.55
C LEU A 165 7.56 -7.27 -13.20
N TYR A 166 8.26 -8.24 -12.65
CA TYR A 166 9.55 -8.68 -13.20
C TYR A 166 9.36 -9.68 -14.35
N GLY A 167 10.19 -9.59 -15.38
CA GLY A 167 10.15 -10.42 -16.58
C GLY A 167 11.28 -10.09 -17.55
N ASP A 168 11.49 -10.94 -18.55
CA ASP A 168 12.41 -10.70 -19.66
C ASP A 168 11.64 -10.10 -20.84
N PHE A 169 11.29 -8.81 -20.76
CA PHE A 169 10.33 -8.20 -21.69
C PHE A 169 10.94 -7.81 -23.05
N ASN A 170 12.26 -7.72 -23.15
CA ASN A 170 12.98 -7.43 -24.38
C ASN A 170 13.63 -8.68 -25.01
N GLY A 171 13.61 -9.84 -24.33
CA GLY A 171 14.08 -11.12 -24.84
C GLY A 171 15.59 -11.29 -24.85
N ASP A 172 16.32 -10.58 -23.98
CA ASP A 172 17.79 -10.66 -23.90
C ASP A 172 18.29 -11.70 -22.87
N GLY A 173 17.38 -12.36 -22.16
CA GLY A 173 17.68 -13.34 -21.13
C GLY A 173 17.94 -12.75 -19.73
N LEU A 174 17.85 -11.42 -19.57
CA LEU A 174 18.00 -10.71 -18.30
C LEU A 174 16.64 -10.27 -17.74
N SER A 175 16.57 -10.10 -16.42
CA SER A 175 15.33 -9.65 -15.78
C SER A 175 15.21 -8.13 -15.80
N ASP A 176 14.14 -7.67 -16.45
CA ASP A 176 13.62 -6.31 -16.41
C ASP A 176 12.41 -6.21 -15.47
N PHE A 177 11.82 -5.01 -15.37
CA PHE A 177 10.52 -4.82 -14.73
C PHE A 177 9.60 -3.88 -15.51
N ALA A 178 8.31 -4.16 -15.46
CA ALA A 178 7.24 -3.30 -15.94
C ALA A 178 6.46 -2.68 -14.77
N THR A 179 5.89 -1.51 -15.02
CA THR A 179 5.07 -0.74 -14.08
C THR A 179 3.84 -0.22 -14.79
N VAL A 180 2.75 0.05 -14.05
CA VAL A 180 1.55 0.68 -14.61
C VAL A 180 1.23 1.98 -13.89
N ILE A 181 1.18 3.06 -14.66
CA ILE A 181 0.77 4.39 -14.22
C ILE A 181 -0.72 4.51 -14.52
N SER A 182 -1.55 4.59 -13.48
CA SER A 182 -2.99 4.80 -13.61
C SER A 182 -3.32 6.29 -13.65
N PRO A 183 -4.45 6.69 -14.27
CA PRO A 183 -4.88 8.08 -14.32
C PRO A 183 -5.37 8.57 -12.95
N GLU A 184 -5.33 9.88 -12.75
CA GLU A 184 -5.87 10.52 -11.56
C GLU A 184 -7.40 10.58 -11.62
N ILE A 185 -8.07 10.05 -10.59
CA ILE A 185 -9.54 10.00 -10.50
C ILE A 185 -10.04 11.27 -9.82
N SER A 186 -10.95 11.98 -10.49
CA SER A 186 -11.64 13.15 -9.95
C SER A 186 -12.71 12.73 -8.94
N THR A 187 -12.59 13.13 -7.67
CA THR A 187 -13.60 12.87 -6.63
C THR A 187 -14.61 14.02 -6.52
N LYS A 188 -15.03 14.62 -7.64
CA LYS A 188 -16.07 15.67 -7.60
C LYS A 188 -17.44 15.01 -7.41
N THR A 189 -17.87 14.86 -6.17
CA THR A 189 -19.25 14.49 -5.84
C THR A 189 -20.19 15.59 -6.33
N ASN A 190 -20.88 15.34 -7.44
CA ASN A 190 -22.06 16.12 -7.82
C ASN A 190 -23.23 15.66 -6.92
N PRO A 191 -23.83 16.54 -6.10
CA PRO A 191 -24.92 16.16 -5.19
C PRO A 191 -26.23 15.76 -5.90
N GLU A 192 -26.32 15.90 -7.23
CA GLU A 192 -27.55 15.76 -8.00
C GLU A 192 -27.62 14.52 -8.92
N SER A 193 -26.57 13.69 -9.01
CA SER A 193 -26.61 12.49 -9.86
C SER A 193 -26.87 11.21 -9.04
N GLN A 194 -28.10 10.71 -9.08
CA GLN A 194 -28.48 9.40 -8.52
C GLN A 194 -27.98 8.20 -9.37
N ASN A 195 -26.77 8.26 -9.92
CA ASN A 195 -26.14 7.10 -10.56
C ASN A 195 -24.68 7.01 -10.11
N SER A 196 -24.37 5.96 -9.34
CA SER A 196 -23.11 5.73 -8.62
C SER A 196 -21.96 5.18 -9.45
N ASP A 197 -22.09 5.09 -10.78
CA ASP A 197 -21.27 4.17 -11.58
C ASP A 197 -20.33 4.84 -12.60
N VAL A 198 -20.27 6.18 -12.64
CA VAL A 198 -19.40 6.92 -13.57
C VAL A 198 -18.13 7.36 -12.86
N VAL A 199 -16.98 6.79 -13.26
CA VAL A 199 -15.66 7.22 -12.81
C VAL A 199 -15.16 8.33 -13.73
N GLU A 200 -14.89 9.50 -13.18
CA GLU A 200 -14.29 10.64 -13.88
C GLU A 200 -12.79 10.72 -13.56
N CYS A 201 -11.96 10.99 -14.56
CA CYS A 201 -10.51 11.17 -14.42
C CYS A 201 -10.12 12.58 -14.86
N GLU A 202 -9.14 13.21 -14.19
CA GLU A 202 -8.78 14.63 -14.38
C GLU A 202 -8.38 14.94 -15.82
N ASP A 203 -7.54 14.10 -16.43
CA ASP A 203 -7.04 14.25 -17.82
C ASP A 203 -7.43 13.06 -18.71
N GLY A 204 -8.62 12.50 -18.47
CA GLY A 204 -9.12 11.31 -19.14
C GLY A 204 -8.55 10.01 -18.55
N CYS A 205 -9.36 8.95 -18.57
CA CYS A 205 -8.99 7.71 -17.93
C CYS A 205 -8.06 6.89 -18.84
N ASN A 206 -6.74 7.09 -18.76
CA ASN A 206 -5.76 6.30 -19.51
C ASN A 206 -4.71 5.73 -18.57
N SER A 207 -4.41 4.43 -18.70
CA SER A 207 -3.30 3.80 -17.99
C SER A 207 -2.12 3.59 -18.92
N VAL A 208 -0.90 3.75 -18.41
CA VAL A 208 0.33 3.58 -19.19
C VAL A 208 1.20 2.50 -18.56
N ILE A 209 1.54 1.47 -19.33
CA ILE A 209 2.56 0.48 -18.97
C ILE A 209 3.92 1.07 -19.35
N SER A 210 4.85 1.10 -18.41
CA SER A 210 6.23 1.58 -18.60
C SER A 210 7.23 0.51 -18.16
N PHE A 211 8.28 0.33 -18.94
CA PHE A 211 9.33 -0.66 -18.72
C PHE A 211 10.61 -0.03 -18.14
N SER A 212 11.39 -0.81 -17.40
CA SER A 212 12.72 -0.40 -16.94
C SER A 212 13.71 -0.25 -18.08
N ASN A 213 13.58 -1.13 -19.07
CA ASN A 213 14.34 -1.10 -20.30
C ASN A 213 13.88 0.08 -21.16
N GLN A 214 14.81 0.96 -21.50
CA GLN A 214 14.50 2.19 -22.24
C GLN A 214 14.31 1.95 -23.74
N ASP A 215 14.66 0.77 -24.24
CA ASP A 215 14.46 0.39 -25.65
C ASP A 215 13.02 -0.10 -25.93
N LEU A 216 12.23 -0.35 -24.87
CA LEU A 216 10.83 -0.75 -24.97
C LEU A 216 9.89 0.46 -24.89
N GLU A 217 9.01 0.57 -25.87
CA GLU A 217 8.02 1.65 -25.93
C GLU A 217 6.92 1.49 -24.86
N PRO A 218 6.52 2.57 -24.16
CA PRO A 218 5.39 2.52 -23.25
C PRO A 218 4.06 2.18 -23.95
N ILE A 219 3.21 1.39 -23.30
CA ILE A 219 1.91 0.97 -23.84
C ILE A 219 0.80 1.78 -23.17
N THR A 220 0.01 2.52 -23.96
CA THR A 220 -1.13 3.30 -23.44
C THR A 220 -2.47 2.58 -23.66
N ILE A 221 -3.21 2.34 -22.58
CA ILE A 221 -4.54 1.72 -22.60
C ILE A 221 -5.58 2.80 -22.28
N LYS A 222 -6.40 3.13 -23.28
CA LYS A 222 -7.46 4.13 -23.15
C LYS A 222 -8.67 3.59 -22.39
N GLY A 223 -9.29 4.45 -21.59
CA GLY A 223 -10.45 4.13 -20.77
C GLY A 223 -10.18 3.29 -19.52
N ALA A 224 -8.90 3.00 -19.20
CA ALA A 224 -8.50 2.18 -18.06
C ALA A 224 -8.05 3.06 -16.89
N TYR A 225 -8.69 2.87 -15.72
CA TYR A 225 -8.40 3.63 -14.49
C TYR A 225 -8.04 2.76 -13.28
N GLN A 226 -8.34 1.46 -13.34
CA GLN A 226 -7.92 0.47 -12.34
C GLN A 226 -7.33 -0.72 -13.06
N SER A 227 -6.15 -1.15 -12.63
CA SER A 227 -5.40 -2.15 -13.37
C SER A 227 -4.55 -3.10 -12.52
N LYS A 228 -4.15 -4.20 -13.14
CA LYS A 228 -3.17 -5.14 -12.61
C LYS A 228 -2.37 -5.76 -13.76
N LEU A 229 -1.05 -5.78 -13.62
CA LEU A 229 -0.15 -6.45 -14.56
C LEU A 229 0.03 -7.93 -14.21
N GLU A 230 0.24 -8.76 -15.23
CA GLU A 230 0.62 -10.17 -15.16
C GLU A 230 1.77 -10.44 -16.15
N ASN A 231 2.78 -11.21 -15.74
CA ASN A 231 3.80 -11.70 -16.66
C ASN A 231 3.26 -13.03 -17.22
N LEU A 232 2.99 -13.06 -18.52
CA LEU A 232 2.38 -14.20 -19.20
C LEU A 232 3.41 -15.17 -19.77
N LYS A 233 4.70 -14.88 -19.55
CA LYS A 233 5.85 -15.55 -20.13
C LYS A 233 5.89 -15.44 -21.65
N ASP A 234 6.95 -15.96 -22.24
CA ASP A 234 7.05 -16.11 -23.68
C ASP A 234 5.93 -17.05 -24.19
N LEU A 235 4.97 -16.50 -24.93
CA LEU A 235 3.81 -17.16 -25.51
C LEU A 235 4.01 -17.52 -26.99
N ASN A 236 4.70 -16.67 -27.75
CA ASN A 236 4.89 -16.77 -29.21
C ASN A 236 6.28 -17.30 -29.63
N GLY A 237 7.15 -17.61 -28.67
CA GLY A 237 8.47 -18.20 -28.89
C GLY A 237 9.53 -17.23 -29.40
N ASP A 238 9.32 -15.91 -29.31
CA ASP A 238 10.28 -14.91 -29.78
C ASP A 238 11.41 -14.61 -28.78
N GLY A 239 11.32 -15.18 -27.58
CA GLY A 239 12.28 -15.02 -26.49
C GLY A 239 11.90 -13.95 -25.48
N ALA A 240 10.96 -13.05 -25.79
CA ALA A 240 10.47 -12.04 -24.86
C ALA A 240 9.22 -12.55 -24.09
N ASP A 241 9.06 -12.10 -22.84
CA ASP A 241 7.87 -12.33 -22.03
C ASP A 241 6.71 -11.43 -22.51
N GLU A 242 5.52 -11.99 -22.73
CA GLU A 242 4.30 -11.19 -22.92
C GLU A 242 3.78 -10.59 -21.62
N ILE A 243 3.14 -9.43 -21.76
CA ILE A 243 2.53 -8.70 -20.64
C ILE A 243 1.00 -8.73 -20.71
N GLY A 244 0.41 -9.22 -19.62
CA GLY A 244 -1.03 -9.16 -19.39
C GLY A 244 -1.40 -7.89 -18.63
N PHE A 245 -2.42 -7.17 -19.10
CA PHE A 245 -2.99 -6.02 -18.41
C PHE A 245 -4.47 -6.28 -18.13
N TRP A 246 -4.84 -6.33 -16.87
CA TRP A 246 -6.25 -6.32 -16.45
C TRP A 246 -6.77 -4.89 -16.40
N ASP A 247 -7.78 -4.55 -17.19
CA ASP A 247 -8.64 -3.39 -17.00
C ASP A 247 -9.82 -3.80 -16.11
N ILE A 248 -9.94 -3.18 -14.94
CA ILE A 248 -10.89 -3.58 -13.90
C ILE A 248 -11.97 -2.50 -13.77
N LYS A 249 -13.22 -2.90 -13.97
CA LYS A 249 -14.42 -2.06 -13.83
C LYS A 249 -15.40 -2.69 -12.85
N PRO A 250 -16.41 -1.94 -12.35
CA PRO A 250 -17.40 -2.48 -11.41
C PRO A 250 -18.10 -3.76 -11.88
N THR A 251 -18.42 -3.82 -13.17
CA THR A 251 -19.24 -4.89 -13.76
C THR A 251 -18.48 -5.77 -14.76
N SER A 252 -17.21 -5.45 -15.04
CA SER A 252 -16.39 -6.22 -15.97
C SER A 252 -14.90 -6.22 -15.63
N LYS A 253 -14.19 -7.22 -16.16
CA LYS A 253 -12.74 -7.23 -16.25
C LYS A 253 -12.34 -7.58 -17.67
N SER A 254 -11.37 -6.87 -18.23
CA SER A 254 -10.83 -7.16 -19.55
C SER A 254 -9.34 -7.47 -19.44
N LEU A 255 -8.90 -8.61 -19.96
CA LEU A 255 -7.47 -8.92 -20.07
C LEU A 255 -6.98 -8.55 -21.47
N TYR A 256 -6.03 -7.61 -21.53
CA TYR A 256 -5.24 -7.30 -22.70
C TYR A 256 -3.96 -8.13 -22.65
N VAL A 257 -3.53 -8.67 -23.79
CA VAL A 257 -2.33 -9.50 -23.92
C VAL A 257 -1.44 -8.84 -24.96
N PHE A 258 -0.37 -8.20 -24.53
CA PHE A 258 0.54 -7.47 -25.39
C PHE A 258 1.86 -8.22 -25.57
N ASN A 259 2.40 -8.18 -26.78
CA ASN A 259 3.82 -8.37 -27.01
C ASN A 259 4.55 -7.10 -26.57
N ALA A 260 5.50 -7.24 -25.65
CA ALA A 260 6.17 -6.09 -25.04
C ALA A 260 7.15 -5.39 -26.01
N THR A 261 7.73 -6.12 -26.97
CA THR A 261 8.75 -5.59 -27.89
C THR A 261 8.18 -4.66 -28.95
N ASN A 262 6.94 -4.89 -29.37
CA ASN A 262 6.28 -4.11 -30.44
C ASN A 262 4.96 -3.44 -30.01
N SER A 263 4.58 -3.60 -28.74
CA SER A 263 3.37 -3.02 -28.14
C SER A 263 2.05 -3.45 -28.80
N MET A 264 2.05 -4.51 -29.62
CA MET A 264 0.86 -5.01 -30.30
C MET A 264 0.08 -5.98 -29.43
N LEU A 265 -1.24 -5.96 -29.57
CA LEU A 265 -2.11 -6.98 -28.99
C LEU A 265 -1.96 -8.30 -29.75
N LEU A 266 -1.76 -9.38 -29.02
CA LEU A 266 -1.74 -10.73 -29.58
C LEU A 266 -3.14 -11.32 -29.79
N THR A 267 -4.14 -10.72 -29.17
CA THR A 267 -5.55 -11.07 -29.32
C THR A 267 -6.42 -9.87 -28.96
N GLU A 268 -7.64 -9.85 -29.48
CA GLU A 268 -8.69 -8.99 -28.97
C GLU A 268 -8.83 -9.12 -27.43
N PRO A 269 -9.14 -8.03 -26.71
CA PRO A 269 -9.27 -8.05 -25.25
C PRO A 269 -10.27 -9.09 -24.76
N ILE A 270 -9.88 -9.86 -23.74
CA ILE A 270 -10.69 -10.95 -23.21
C ILE A 270 -11.59 -10.41 -22.10
N ILE A 271 -12.87 -10.19 -22.44
CA ILE A 271 -13.83 -9.55 -21.54
C ILE A 271 -14.58 -10.59 -20.69
N ILE A 272 -14.61 -10.36 -19.38
CA ILE A 272 -15.38 -11.11 -18.39
C ILE A 272 -16.44 -10.19 -17.78
N ASN A 273 -17.70 -10.61 -17.84
CA ASN A 273 -18.79 -9.99 -17.10
C ASN A 273 -18.75 -10.51 -15.65
N THR A 274 -18.25 -9.68 -14.74
CA THR A 274 -18.05 -10.04 -13.33
C THR A 274 -19.34 -10.01 -12.50
N THR A 275 -20.43 -9.44 -13.04
CA THR A 275 -21.74 -9.52 -12.39
C THR A 275 -22.28 -10.95 -12.40
N VAL A 276 -21.99 -11.70 -13.47
CA VAL A 276 -22.44 -13.09 -13.66
C VAL A 276 -21.33 -14.08 -13.30
N HIS A 277 -20.13 -13.92 -13.86
CA HIS A 277 -19.02 -14.85 -13.68
C HIS A 277 -18.03 -14.32 -12.64
N LYS A 278 -18.24 -14.71 -11.39
CA LYS A 278 -17.45 -14.25 -10.23
C LYS A 278 -16.27 -15.17 -9.94
N ASN A 279 -15.24 -14.62 -9.31
CA ASN A 279 -14.10 -15.36 -8.74
C ASN A 279 -13.28 -16.20 -9.75
N LEU A 280 -13.30 -15.85 -11.04
CA LEU A 280 -12.41 -16.45 -12.03
C LEU A 280 -10.96 -16.06 -11.74
N LYS A 281 -10.06 -17.05 -11.81
CA LYS A 281 -8.61 -16.85 -11.76
C LYS A 281 -8.07 -16.62 -13.16
N LEU A 282 -6.84 -16.13 -13.27
CA LEU A 282 -6.16 -15.94 -14.57
C LEU A 282 -6.21 -17.22 -15.42
N ILE A 283 -5.91 -18.37 -14.80
CA ILE A 283 -5.91 -19.67 -15.48
C ILE A 283 -7.30 -20.04 -16.05
N ASP A 284 -8.39 -19.53 -15.51
CA ASP A 284 -9.74 -19.80 -16.03
C ASP A 284 -10.04 -18.98 -17.28
N VAL A 285 -9.37 -17.82 -17.43
CA VAL A 285 -9.56 -16.85 -18.51
C VAL A 285 -8.53 -17.03 -19.62
N PHE A 286 -7.31 -17.43 -19.29
CA PHE A 286 -6.17 -17.45 -20.19
C PHE A 286 -5.23 -18.61 -19.85
N LYS A 287 -4.82 -19.38 -20.87
CA LYS A 287 -3.84 -20.47 -20.77
C LYS A 287 -2.97 -20.53 -22.02
N LYS A 288 -1.65 -20.73 -21.87
CA LYS A 288 -0.82 -21.25 -22.97
C LYS A 288 -1.18 -22.72 -23.19
N THR A 289 -1.55 -23.10 -24.40
CA THR A 289 -2.03 -24.45 -24.73
C THR A 289 -1.19 -25.16 -25.80
N GLY A 290 -0.17 -24.50 -26.31
CA GLY A 290 0.86 -25.10 -27.15
C GLY A 290 1.91 -24.07 -27.59
N PRO A 291 2.86 -24.49 -28.45
CA PRO A 291 3.72 -23.54 -29.16
C PRO A 291 2.85 -22.56 -29.94
N ASN A 292 3.03 -21.27 -29.68
CA ASN A 292 2.34 -20.15 -30.33
C ASN A 292 0.82 -20.31 -30.29
N LYS A 293 0.30 -20.90 -29.21
CA LYS A 293 -1.13 -21.15 -29.04
C LYS A 293 -1.56 -20.85 -27.63
N ILE A 294 -2.63 -20.06 -27.55
CA ILE A 294 -3.31 -19.74 -26.30
C ILE A 294 -4.76 -20.17 -26.37
N THR A 295 -5.33 -20.48 -25.22
CA THR A 295 -6.77 -20.62 -25.05
C THR A 295 -7.27 -19.48 -24.20
N VAL A 296 -8.24 -18.76 -24.75
CA VAL A 296 -8.89 -17.63 -24.09
C VAL A 296 -10.33 -18.01 -23.78
N THR A 297 -10.83 -17.59 -22.62
CA THR A 297 -12.22 -17.77 -22.20
C THR A 297 -12.84 -16.41 -21.95
N ARG A 298 -13.92 -16.07 -22.66
CA ARG A 298 -14.62 -14.78 -22.54
C ARG A 298 -16.09 -14.96 -22.19
N SER A 299 -16.69 -13.93 -21.60
CA SER A 299 -18.15 -13.87 -21.44
C SER A 299 -18.81 -13.55 -22.78
N ALA A 300 -19.81 -14.34 -23.15
CA ALA A 300 -20.61 -14.15 -24.35
C ALA A 300 -22.09 -14.30 -24.02
N GLN A 301 -22.95 -13.57 -24.74
CA GLN A 301 -24.38 -13.81 -24.71
C GLN A 301 -24.76 -14.84 -25.77
N VAL A 302 -25.46 -15.88 -25.35
CA VAL A 302 -26.08 -16.89 -26.21
C VAL A 302 -27.52 -17.06 -25.74
N ASP A 303 -28.48 -16.84 -26.63
CA ASP A 303 -29.92 -16.94 -26.35
C ASP A 303 -30.36 -16.14 -25.10
N GLY A 304 -29.82 -14.92 -24.97
CA GLY A 304 -30.11 -14.01 -23.85
C GLY A 304 -29.47 -14.40 -22.51
N LYS A 305 -28.64 -15.45 -22.46
CA LYS A 305 -27.91 -15.88 -21.26
C LYS A 305 -26.41 -15.63 -21.40
N TRP A 306 -25.79 -15.16 -20.33
CA TRP A 306 -24.34 -15.04 -20.23
C TRP A 306 -23.71 -16.41 -19.99
N VAL A 307 -22.80 -16.80 -20.88
CA VAL A 307 -22.03 -18.03 -20.82
C VAL A 307 -20.55 -17.72 -21.01
N LEU A 308 -19.69 -18.61 -20.52
CA LEU A 308 -18.27 -18.59 -20.85
C LEU A 308 -18.05 -19.35 -22.15
N LYS A 309 -17.39 -18.73 -23.12
CA LYS A 309 -16.93 -19.37 -24.36
C LYS A 309 -15.42 -19.37 -24.39
N SER A 310 -14.85 -20.53 -24.72
CA SER A 310 -13.41 -20.68 -24.91
C SER A 310 -13.08 -20.89 -26.38
N GLU A 311 -11.98 -20.30 -26.83
CA GLU A 311 -11.44 -20.54 -28.16
C GLU A 311 -9.91 -20.65 -28.10
N VAL A 312 -9.34 -21.32 -29.10
CA VAL A 312 -7.89 -21.42 -29.28
C VAL A 312 -7.48 -20.38 -30.31
N ILE A 313 -6.49 -19.57 -29.97
CA ILE A 313 -5.90 -18.55 -30.85
C ILE A 313 -4.48 -18.98 -31.17
N VAL A 314 -4.14 -18.95 -32.45
CA VAL A 314 -2.76 -19.12 -32.93
C VAL A 314 -2.12 -17.73 -32.92
N LEU A 315 -0.98 -17.63 -32.28
CA LEU A 315 -0.18 -16.43 -32.18
C LEU A 315 0.81 -16.40 -33.34
N ASP A 316 1.03 -15.22 -33.89
CA ASP A 316 2.06 -14.97 -34.89
C ASP A 316 3.44 -14.81 -34.22
#